data_AF-A0A9P6R0W6-F1
#
_entry.id   AF-A0A9P6R0W6-F1
#
_cell.length_a   1.000
_cell.length_b   1.000
_cell.length_c   1.000
_cell.angle_alpha   90.00
_cell.angle_beta   90.00
_cell.angle_gamma   90.00
#
_symmetry.space_group_name_H-M   'P 1'
#
loop_
_entity.id
_entity.type
_entity.pdbx_description
1 polymer ?
#
loop_
_entity_poly.entity_id
_entity_poly.type
_entity_poly.pdbx_seq_one_letter_code
_entity_poly.pdbx_strand_id
1 'polypeptide(L)' 'MTIQNDDSITNNLQWLSNLSIDVEPDAVRKSSIICTIGPNTNSVEMITALRREGMNIVRM' A
#
# COMPACT_ATOMS: atom_id res chain seq x y z
N MET A 1 -25.68 -0.03 -6.04
CA MET A 1 -24.64 0.51 -6.95
C MET A 1 -24.90 2.01 -7.07
N THR A 2 -24.34 2.79 -6.15
CA THR A 2 -24.40 4.25 -6.19
C THR A 2 -22.97 4.71 -6.38
N ILE A 3 -22.63 4.96 -7.64
CA ILE A 3 -21.37 5.61 -8.01
C ILE A 3 -21.59 7.08 -7.67
N GLN A 4 -21.02 7.53 -6.55
CA GLN A 4 -21.00 8.95 -6.21
C GLN A 4 -20.00 9.60 -7.17
N ASN A 5 -20.51 10.36 -8.14
CA ASN A 5 -19.69 11.20 -9.02
C ASN A 5 -18.97 12.24 -8.14
N ASP A 6 -17.66 12.07 -7.94
CA ASP A 6 -16.81 12.94 -7.12
C ASP A 6 -16.31 14.16 -7.93
N ASP A 7 -17.24 14.92 -8.51
CA ASP A 7 -16.91 16.01 -9.44
C ASP A 7 -16.65 17.38 -8.77
N SER A 8 -16.53 17.49 -7.43
CA SER A 8 -16.09 18.78 -6.85
C SER A 8 -15.56 18.75 -5.41
N ILE A 9 -14.62 17.87 -5.05
CA ILE A 9 -13.80 18.15 -3.87
C ILE A 9 -12.90 19.35 -4.20
N THR A 10 -13.29 20.53 -3.72
CA THR A 10 -12.61 21.79 -4.02
C THR A 10 -11.59 22.19 -2.96
N ASN A 11 -11.62 21.57 -1.78
CA ASN A 11 -10.77 21.90 -0.64
C ASN A 11 -10.22 20.63 0.04
N ASN A 12 -8.96 20.69 0.47
CA ASN A 12 -8.27 19.64 1.21
C ASN A 12 -9.00 19.23 2.50
N LEU A 13 -9.65 20.19 3.19
CA LEU A 13 -10.40 19.87 4.41
C LEU A 13 -11.59 18.96 4.12
N GLN A 14 -12.37 19.28 3.08
CA GLN A 14 -13.51 18.46 2.64
C GLN A 14 -13.04 17.05 2.23
N TRP A 15 -11.90 16.95 1.54
CA TRP A 15 -11.31 15.67 1.17
C TRP A 15 -11.01 14.79 2.39
N LEU A 16 -10.33 15.35 3.40
CA LEU A 16 -9.99 14.62 4.63
C LEU A 16 -11.22 14.25 5.46
N SER A 17 -12.23 15.12 5.51
CA SER A 17 -13.47 14.85 6.24
C SER A 17 -14.31 13.73 5.64
N ASN A 18 -14.18 13.49 4.32
CA ASN A 18 -14.89 12.43 3.62
C ASN A 18 -14.17 11.07 3.68
N LEU A 19 -13.04 10.96 4.38
CA LEU A 19 -12.32 9.69 4.51
C LEU A 19 -13.16 8.68 5.30
N SER A 20 -13.43 7.52 4.69
CA SER A 20 -14.19 6.43 5.29
C SER A 20 -13.36 5.15 5.35
N ILE A 21 -13.47 4.43 6.46
CA ILE A 21 -12.79 3.13 6.68
C ILE A 21 -13.59 1.95 6.11
N ASP A 22 -14.87 2.15 5.84
CA ASP A 22 -15.78 1.10 5.33
C ASP A 22 -15.67 0.94 3.80
N VAL A 23 -14.90 1.81 3.14
CA VAL A 23 -14.66 1.77 1.70
C VAL A 23 -13.39 0.98 1.43
N GLU A 24 -13.52 -0.18 0.79
CA GLU A 24 -12.37 -0.97 0.36
C GLU A 24 -11.66 -0.28 -0.82
N PRO A 25 -10.31 -0.24 -0.82
CA PRO A 25 -9.57 0.33 -1.93
C PRO A 25 -9.60 -0.61 -3.15
N ASP A 26 -10.19 -0.14 -4.25
CA ASP A 26 -10.24 -0.90 -5.52
C ASP A 26 -8.87 -1.04 -6.22
N ALA A 27 -7.89 -0.21 -5.86
CA ALA A 27 -6.63 -0.11 -6.59
C ALA A 27 -5.58 -1.13 -6.14
N VAL A 28 -4.93 -1.80 -7.10
CA VAL A 28 -3.70 -2.56 -6.86
C VAL A 28 -2.62 -1.62 -6.32
N ARG A 29 -1.83 -2.09 -5.35
CA ARG A 29 -0.75 -1.31 -4.73
C ARG A 29 0.23 -0.81 -5.79
N LYS A 30 0.25 0.50 -6.02
CA LYS A 30 1.17 1.16 -6.97
C LYS A 30 2.57 1.37 -6.40
N SER A 31 2.68 1.45 -5.08
CA SER A 31 3.95 1.69 -4.38
C SER A 31 4.78 0.41 -4.25
N SER A 32 6.08 0.52 -4.51
CA SER A 32 7.07 -0.55 -4.26
C SER A 32 7.49 -0.56 -2.80
N ILE A 33 7.73 -1.76 -2.24
CA ILE A 33 8.26 -1.93 -0.88
C ILE A 33 9.75 -2.27 -0.96
N ILE A 34 10.54 -1.49 -0.22
CA ILE A 34 11.98 -1.71 -0.06
C ILE A 34 12.22 -2.31 1.33
N CYS A 35 12.86 -3.46 1.41
CA CYS A 35 13.21 -4.12 2.67
C CYS A 35 14.73 -4.16 2.83
N THR A 36 15.22 -3.68 3.98
CA THR A 36 16.63 -3.82 4.35
C THR A 36 16.90 -5.22 4.87
N ILE A 37 17.90 -5.89 4.33
CA ILE A 37 18.28 -7.24 4.72
C ILE A 37 19.38 -7.17 5.78
N GLY A 38 19.19 -7.92 6.85
CA GLY A 38 20.14 -8.07 7.95
C GLY A 38 20.38 -9.55 8.27
N PRO A 39 21.14 -9.85 9.33
CA PRO A 39 21.50 -11.22 9.69
C PRO A 39 20.30 -12.15 9.88
N ASN A 40 19.19 -11.63 10.40
CA ASN A 40 17.96 -12.39 10.65
C ASN A 40 17.10 -12.61 9.40
N THR A 41 17.35 -11.87 8.31
CA THR A 41 16.58 -11.93 7.06
C THR A 41 17.43 -12.35 5.87
N ASN A 42 18.68 -12.79 6.11
CA ASN A 42 19.61 -13.28 5.09
C ASN A 42 19.48 -14.79 4.84
N SER A 43 18.42 -15.42 5.35
CA SER A 43 18.09 -16.82 4.99
C SER A 43 17.23 -16.85 3.73
N VAL A 44 17.37 -17.90 2.93
CA VAL A 44 16.62 -18.07 1.67
C VAL A 44 15.11 -18.14 1.95
N GLU A 45 14.74 -18.76 3.06
CA GLU A 45 13.36 -18.91 3.52
C GLU A 45 12.74 -17.54 3.84
N MET A 46 13.48 -16.69 4.55
CA MET A 46 13.01 -15.36 4.94
C MET A 46 12.87 -14.43 3.74
N ILE A 47 13.82 -14.45 2.81
CA ILE A 47 13.74 -13.66 1.56
C ILE A 47 12.55 -14.12 0.72
N THR A 48 12.31 -15.42 0.64
CA THR A 48 11.18 -15.99 -0.10
C THR A 48 9.84 -15.60 0.52
N ALA A 49 9.75 -15.66 1.86
CA ALA A 49 8.60 -15.18 2.60
C ALA A 49 8.34 -13.69 2.31
N LEU A 50 9.36 -12.84 2.48
CA LEU A 50 9.25 -11.40 2.23
C LEU A 50 8.81 -11.09 0.79
N ARG A 51 9.32 -11.83 -0.20
CA ARG A 51 8.90 -11.69 -1.60
C ARG A 51 7.41 -11.98 -1.77
N ARG A 52 6.88 -13.03 -1.11
CA ARG A 52 5.46 -13.39 -1.17
C ARG A 52 4.57 -12.36 -0.48
N GLU A 53 5.03 -11.78 0.63
CA GLU A 53 4.32 -10.72 1.36
C GLU A 53 4.41 -9.34 0.66
N GLY A 54 5.16 -9.24 -0.45
CA GLY A 54 5.17 -8.08 -1.33
C GLY A 54 6.41 -7.19 -1.27
N MET A 55 7.55 -7.71 -0.78
CA MET A 55 8.86 -7.07 -0.97
C MET A 55 9.19 -7.00 -2.47
N ASN A 56 9.56 -5.80 -2.94
CA ASN A 56 9.90 -5.56 -4.34
C ASN A 56 11.39 -5.26 -4.54
N ILE A 57 12.04 -4.63 -3.57
CA ILE A 57 13.45 -4.22 -3.65
C ILE A 57 14.16 -4.60 -2.34
N VAL A 58 15.37 -5.14 -2.47
CA VAL A 58 16.26 -5.42 -1.35
C VAL A 58 17.27 -4.29 -1.19
N ARG A 59 17.44 -3.82 0.04
CA ARG A 59 18.55 -2.94 0.45
C ARG A 59 19.51 -3.74 1.31
N MET A 60 20.79 -3.74 0.96
CA MET A 60 21.87 -4.38 1.73
C MET A 60 22.61 -3.33 2.57
#